data_AF-A0A661RWJ1-F1
#
_entry.id   AF-A0A661RWJ1-F1
#
_cell.length_a   1.000
_cell.length_b   1.000
_cell.length_c   1.000
_cell.angle_alpha   90.00
_cell.angle_beta   90.00
_cell.angle_gamma   90.00
#
_symmetry.space_group_name_H-M   'P 1'
#
loop_
_entity.id
_entity.type
_entity.pdbx_description
1 polymer ?
#
loop_
_entity_poly.entity_id
_entity_poly.type
_entity_poly.pdbx_seq_one_letter_code
_entity_poly.pdbx_strand_id
1 'polypeptide(L)'
;MVKFKTSILPVTFITIIIAGIFVFSTNGFASSAKQKYLMADSSYKKLRNSASKQRKETAWLDCISRYEIIYRLHPDSLWAPAGMYKAAQLYITLSKLSGKKIYKNQAADLLARLRNKYPKSAYASRAKYLLKSINVHPGSYAKKIKHLTSKKRLTKNDVLIRKFNKRQKTNHKKQTKPVETVYQKPLDIKPSISKKIPSGDTTITDLRFWSNPEYTRIVVNVDDERDYSHRLLKKDPDINQVFQRLYIDIEQSRLGKKVADHTQINDNLLNQARAGQYLPHT
;
A
#
# COMPACT_ATOMS: atom_id res chain seq x y z
N MET A 1 29.84 83.99 9.58
CA MET A 1 28.36 84.02 9.63
C MET A 1 27.84 83.61 8.25
N VAL A 2 27.04 82.54 8.08
CA VAL A 2 25.57 82.49 8.26
C VAL A 2 24.87 83.37 7.19
N LYS A 3 23.95 82.90 6.31
CA LYS A 3 23.36 81.56 6.05
C LYS A 3 22.71 81.52 4.64
N PHE A 4 22.75 80.33 4.01
CA PHE A 4 21.77 79.66 3.12
C PHE A 4 20.49 80.36 2.57
N LYS A 5 20.21 80.02 1.29
CA LYS A 5 18.92 79.67 0.58
C LYS A 5 18.79 80.46 -0.74
N THR A 6 18.22 79.98 -1.86
CA THR A 6 17.57 78.71 -2.32
C THR A 6 17.65 78.71 -3.88
N SER A 7 17.50 77.62 -4.66
CA SER A 7 16.21 76.96 -4.96
C SER A 7 16.34 75.79 -5.97
N ILE A 8 15.58 74.73 -5.69
CA ILE A 8 14.67 73.99 -6.61
C ILE A 8 15.24 73.33 -7.90
N LEU A 9 15.15 71.99 -7.92
CA LEU A 9 15.27 71.09 -9.08
C LEU A 9 14.13 71.28 -10.10
N PRO A 10 14.43 71.16 -11.41
CA PRO A 10 13.87 70.06 -12.22
C PRO A 10 14.85 69.54 -13.32
N VAL A 11 14.73 68.38 -13.98
CA VAL A 11 13.96 67.11 -13.78
C VAL A 11 14.59 66.00 -14.68
N THR A 12 14.47 64.71 -14.32
CA THR A 12 14.79 63.48 -15.12
C THR A 12 16.07 63.43 -15.96
N PHE A 13 17.02 62.55 -15.58
CA PHE A 13 17.76 61.77 -16.57
C PHE A 13 17.73 60.28 -16.22
N ILE A 14 17.57 59.45 -17.24
CA ILE A 14 17.23 58.03 -17.11
C ILE A 14 18.47 57.24 -16.71
N THR A 15 18.50 56.70 -15.49
CA THR A 15 19.43 55.65 -15.08
C THR A 15 18.67 54.35 -14.84
N ILE A 16 18.78 53.46 -15.82
CA ILE A 16 18.27 52.08 -15.76
C ILE A 16 19.13 51.33 -14.74
N ILE A 17 18.76 51.42 -13.45
CA ILE A 17 19.27 50.52 -12.42
C ILE A 17 18.55 49.19 -12.62
N ILE A 18 19.21 48.29 -13.33
CA ILE A 18 18.84 46.88 -13.40
C ILE A 18 18.94 46.35 -11.96
N ALA A 19 17.79 46.32 -11.28
CA ALA A 19 17.64 45.61 -10.03
C ALA A 19 17.83 44.12 -10.34
N GLY A 20 19.08 43.66 -10.24
CA GLY A 20 19.45 42.26 -10.31
C GLY A 20 18.81 41.52 -9.14
N ILE A 21 17.55 41.14 -9.30
CA ILE A 21 16.87 40.18 -8.43
C ILE A 21 17.66 38.89 -8.58
N PHE A 22 18.60 38.68 -7.66
CA PHE A 22 19.33 37.45 -7.53
C PHE A 22 18.31 36.41 -7.07
N VAL A 23 17.64 35.78 -8.05
CA VAL A 23 16.79 34.62 -7.83
C VAL A 23 17.73 33.52 -7.37
N PHE A 24 18.00 33.48 -6.07
CA PHE A 24 18.50 32.31 -5.38
C PHE A 24 17.42 31.25 -5.52
N SER A 25 17.45 30.55 -6.64
CA SER A 25 16.75 29.30 -6.88
C SER A 25 17.17 28.36 -5.75
N THR A 26 16.34 28.32 -4.70
CA THR A 26 16.57 27.45 -3.56
C THR A 26 16.37 26.03 -4.08
N ASN A 27 17.49 25.39 -4.45
CA ASN A 27 17.54 23.99 -4.79
C ASN A 27 17.11 23.20 -3.56
N GLY A 28 15.80 22.96 -3.48
CA GLY A 28 15.16 22.25 -2.39
C GLY A 28 15.61 20.80 -2.41
N PHE A 29 16.73 20.51 -1.74
CA PHE A 29 17.28 19.17 -1.61
C PHE A 29 16.17 18.23 -1.12
N ALA A 30 15.77 17.28 -1.98
CA ALA A 30 14.71 16.35 -1.70
C ALA A 30 15.05 15.56 -0.43
N SER A 31 14.33 15.84 0.67
CA SER A 31 14.65 15.32 2.00
C SER A 31 14.77 13.80 1.99
N SER A 32 15.92 13.26 2.37
CA SER A 32 16.20 11.82 2.34
C SER A 32 15.14 10.99 3.09
N ALA A 33 14.89 9.76 2.64
CA ALA A 33 14.01 8.80 3.31
C ALA A 33 14.32 8.64 4.81
N LYS A 34 15.61 8.68 5.19
CA LYS A 34 16.07 8.68 6.59
C LYS A 34 15.55 9.90 7.36
N GLN A 35 15.63 11.08 6.75
CA GLN A 35 15.18 12.34 7.34
C GLN A 35 13.66 12.35 7.53
N LYS A 36 12.90 11.89 6.53
CA LYS A 36 11.43 11.72 6.64
C LYS A 36 11.05 10.75 7.78
N TYR A 37 11.77 9.63 7.93
CA TYR A 37 11.59 8.71 9.04
C TYR A 37 11.85 9.38 10.40
N LEU A 38 12.95 10.12 10.55
CA LEU A 38 13.27 10.84 11.80
C LEU A 38 12.24 11.93 12.13
N MET A 39 11.69 12.61 11.12
CA MET A 39 10.57 13.55 11.29
C MET A 39 9.28 12.85 11.76
N ALA A 40 8.99 11.64 11.27
CA ALA A 40 7.87 10.83 11.72
C ALA A 40 8.05 10.35 13.18
N ASP A 41 9.25 9.89 13.55
CA ASP A 41 9.59 9.50 14.93
C ASP A 41 9.51 10.71 15.89
N SER A 42 9.91 11.90 15.45
CA SER A 42 9.74 13.16 16.22
C SER A 42 8.26 13.53 16.39
N SER A 43 7.45 13.38 15.35
CA SER A 43 5.99 13.57 15.43
C SER A 43 5.36 12.60 16.43
N TYR A 44 5.72 11.32 16.37
CA TYR A 44 5.26 10.31 17.31
C TYR A 44 5.75 10.58 18.75
N LYS A 45 6.98 11.08 18.94
CA LYS A 45 7.47 11.52 20.26
C LYS A 45 6.63 12.67 20.82
N LYS A 46 6.21 13.63 19.98
CA LYS A 46 5.31 14.73 20.39
C LYS A 46 3.89 14.24 20.70
N LEU A 47 3.39 13.23 20.01
CA LEU A 47 2.09 12.60 20.30
C LEU A 47 2.13 11.83 21.62
N ARG A 48 3.09 10.91 21.80
CA ARG A 48 3.16 10.05 22.99
C ARG A 48 3.41 10.81 24.28
N ASN A 49 4.01 12.01 24.20
CA ASN A 49 4.25 12.88 25.34
C ASN A 49 3.09 13.87 25.64
N SER A 50 1.97 13.82 24.91
CA SER A 50 0.86 14.76 25.07
C SER A 50 -0.48 14.02 25.25
N ALA A 51 -1.01 14.02 26.48
CA ALA A 51 -2.28 13.36 26.79
C ALA A 51 -3.45 13.87 25.93
N SER A 52 -3.48 15.17 25.60
CA SER A 52 -4.46 15.76 24.69
C SER A 52 -4.36 15.18 23.27
N LYS A 53 -3.16 14.95 22.74
CA LYS A 53 -2.96 14.34 21.41
C LYS A 53 -3.25 12.84 21.41
N GLN A 54 -2.92 12.11 22.47
CA GLN A 54 -3.24 10.69 22.59
C GLN A 54 -4.75 10.39 22.48
N ARG A 55 -5.61 11.31 22.94
CA ARG A 55 -7.09 11.18 22.84
C ARG A 55 -7.65 11.49 21.44
N LYS A 56 -6.88 12.13 20.56
CA LYS A 56 -7.35 12.58 19.23
C LYS A 56 -6.95 11.58 18.15
N GLU A 57 -7.93 10.86 17.60
CA GLU A 57 -7.76 9.90 16.48
C GLU A 57 -6.99 10.51 15.30
N THR A 58 -7.31 11.75 14.92
CA THR A 58 -6.61 12.51 13.86
C THR A 58 -5.11 12.66 14.11
N ALA A 59 -4.68 12.92 15.35
CA ALA A 59 -3.25 13.06 15.66
C ALA A 59 -2.48 11.75 15.46
N TRP A 60 -3.11 10.59 15.71
CA TRP A 60 -2.51 9.29 15.40
C TRP A 60 -2.40 9.08 13.89
N LEU A 61 -3.46 9.38 13.14
CA LEU A 61 -3.48 9.26 11.68
C LEU A 61 -2.43 10.19 11.02
N ASP A 62 -2.23 11.41 11.53
CA ASP A 62 -1.16 12.32 11.11
C ASP A 62 0.25 11.78 11.37
N CYS A 63 0.45 11.03 12.45
CA CYS A 63 1.73 10.38 12.72
C CYS A 63 1.94 9.15 11.83
N ILE A 64 0.87 8.41 11.53
CA ILE A 64 0.88 7.23 10.65
C ILE A 64 1.17 7.65 9.21
N SER A 65 0.50 8.68 8.68
CA SER A 65 0.69 9.15 7.30
C SER A 65 2.13 9.61 7.02
N ARG A 66 2.79 10.23 8.01
CA ARG A 66 4.23 10.58 7.97
C ARG A 66 5.16 9.37 7.88
N TYR A 67 4.76 8.21 8.38
CA TYR A 67 5.49 6.96 8.17
C TYR A 67 5.17 6.31 6.83
N GLU A 68 3.91 6.37 6.38
CA GLU A 68 3.51 5.80 5.09
C GLU A 68 4.14 6.52 3.90
N ILE A 69 4.23 7.86 3.95
CA ILE A 69 4.77 8.65 2.84
C ILE A 69 6.20 8.27 2.46
N ILE A 70 6.95 7.64 3.38
CA ILE A 70 8.33 7.16 3.17
C ILE A 70 8.37 6.06 2.11
N TYR A 71 7.49 5.06 2.18
CA TYR A 71 7.46 3.97 1.20
C TYR A 71 6.80 4.38 -0.13
N ARG A 72 5.98 5.44 -0.11
CA ARG A 72 5.37 6.02 -1.30
C ARG A 72 6.36 6.86 -2.11
N LEU A 73 7.19 7.67 -1.43
CA LEU A 73 8.17 8.56 -2.08
C LEU A 73 9.54 7.92 -2.32
N HIS A 74 9.94 6.94 -1.49
CA HIS A 74 11.26 6.31 -1.57
C HIS A 74 11.14 4.79 -1.46
N PRO A 75 10.41 4.11 -2.38
CA PRO A 75 10.12 2.69 -2.29
C PRO A 75 11.37 1.83 -2.11
N ASP A 76 12.46 2.11 -2.84
CA ASP A 76 13.67 1.27 -2.80
C ASP A 76 14.59 1.53 -1.59
N SER A 77 14.23 2.47 -0.72
CA SER A 77 15.02 2.79 0.47
C SER A 77 14.87 1.75 1.57
N LEU A 78 15.97 1.43 2.27
CA LEU A 78 15.94 0.60 3.49
C LEU A 78 15.01 1.17 4.59
N TRP A 79 14.67 2.46 4.53
CA TRP A 79 13.74 3.11 5.45
C TRP A 79 12.25 2.93 5.09
N ALA A 80 11.92 2.53 3.86
CA ALA A 80 10.54 2.25 3.46
C ALA A 80 9.89 1.10 4.26
N PRO A 81 10.49 -0.12 4.37
CA PRO A 81 9.93 -1.18 5.20
C PRO A 81 9.95 -0.83 6.70
N ALA A 82 10.89 0.01 7.15
CA ALA A 82 10.88 0.51 8.53
C ALA A 82 9.66 1.40 8.81
N GLY A 83 9.35 2.33 7.89
CA GLY A 83 8.18 3.19 7.96
C GLY A 83 6.87 2.40 7.94
N MET A 84 6.71 1.47 6.99
CA MET A 84 5.55 0.58 6.93
C MET A 84 5.34 -0.21 8.22
N TYR A 85 6.41 -0.78 8.78
CA TYR A 85 6.32 -1.52 10.04
C TYR A 85 5.88 -0.63 11.20
N LYS A 86 6.41 0.60 11.29
CA LYS A 86 6.01 1.57 12.32
C LYS A 86 4.55 2.01 12.18
N ALA A 87 4.12 2.39 10.98
CA ALA A 87 2.73 2.73 10.68
C ALA A 87 1.78 1.60 11.12
N ALA A 88 2.10 0.33 10.81
CA ALA A 88 1.30 -0.80 11.24
C ALA A 88 1.26 -0.98 12.78
N GLN A 89 2.38 -0.77 13.49
CA GLN A 89 2.38 -0.78 14.97
C GLN A 89 1.47 0.32 15.56
N LEU A 90 1.47 1.51 14.95
CA LEU A 90 0.61 2.61 15.35
C LEU A 90 -0.86 2.34 15.04
N TYR A 91 -1.20 1.77 13.87
CA TYR A 91 -2.57 1.31 13.58
C TYR A 91 -3.08 0.27 14.58
N ILE A 92 -2.27 -0.71 14.99
CA ILE A 92 -2.64 -1.69 16.04
C ILE A 92 -2.88 -0.98 17.38
N THR A 93 -2.10 0.06 17.68
CA THR A 93 -2.24 0.84 18.92
C THR A 93 -3.53 1.64 18.88
N LEU A 94 -3.80 2.32 17.77
CA LEU A 94 -5.05 3.06 17.53
C LEU A 94 -6.28 2.14 17.51
N SER A 95 -6.19 0.91 16.97
CA SER A 95 -7.29 -0.06 17.00
C SER A 95 -7.64 -0.51 18.42
N LYS A 96 -6.64 -0.59 19.32
CA LYS A 96 -6.86 -0.91 20.73
C LYS A 96 -7.47 0.26 21.51
N LEU A 97 -7.08 1.49 21.19
CA LEU A 97 -7.59 2.71 21.84
C LEU A 97 -9.01 3.07 21.38
N SER A 98 -9.32 2.90 20.10
CA SER A 98 -10.62 3.26 19.49
C SER A 98 -11.63 2.11 19.45
N GLY A 99 -11.19 0.86 19.64
CA GLY A 99 -12.01 -0.34 19.41
C GLY A 99 -12.35 -0.64 17.95
N LYS A 100 -12.05 0.27 17.00
CA LYS A 100 -12.45 0.14 15.59
C LYS A 100 -11.62 -0.94 14.87
N LYS A 101 -12.31 -1.96 14.34
CA LYS A 101 -11.70 -3.06 13.55
C LYS A 101 -11.00 -2.56 12.27
N ILE A 102 -11.39 -1.40 11.72
CA ILE A 102 -10.79 -0.84 10.50
C ILE A 102 -9.27 -0.65 10.61
N TYR A 103 -8.77 -0.10 11.72
CA TYR A 103 -7.33 0.09 11.94
C TYR A 103 -6.59 -1.24 12.13
N LYS A 104 -7.26 -2.24 12.71
CA LYS A 104 -6.72 -3.60 12.83
C LYS A 104 -6.53 -4.24 11.45
N ASN A 105 -7.48 -4.04 10.54
CA ASN A 105 -7.40 -4.49 9.16
C ASN A 105 -6.32 -3.74 8.39
N GLN A 106 -6.27 -2.40 8.47
CA GLN A 106 -5.23 -1.56 7.85
C GLN A 106 -3.81 -1.93 8.33
N ALA A 107 -3.64 -2.28 9.61
CA ALA A 107 -2.37 -2.80 10.11
C ALA A 107 -1.98 -4.14 9.46
N ALA A 108 -2.91 -5.10 9.39
CA ALA A 108 -2.65 -6.40 8.79
C ALA A 108 -2.31 -6.27 7.29
N ASP A 109 -3.11 -5.50 6.57
CA ASP A 109 -2.93 -5.09 5.19
C ASP A 109 -1.52 -4.50 4.92
N LEU A 110 -1.12 -3.48 5.70
CA LEU A 110 0.19 -2.85 5.56
C LEU A 110 1.37 -3.82 5.86
N LEU A 111 1.19 -4.76 6.79
CA LEU A 111 2.18 -5.80 7.09
C LEU A 111 2.25 -6.90 6.02
N ALA A 112 1.13 -7.18 5.33
CA ALA A 112 1.11 -8.07 4.18
C ALA A 112 1.87 -7.43 3.00
N ARG A 113 1.58 -6.17 2.65
CA ARG A 113 2.35 -5.40 1.65
C ARG A 113 3.84 -5.37 1.95
N LEU A 114 4.22 -5.10 3.21
CA LEU A 114 5.61 -5.07 3.63
C LEU A 114 6.32 -6.40 3.31
N ARG A 115 5.70 -7.54 3.64
CA ARG A 115 6.27 -8.87 3.39
C ARG A 115 6.40 -9.19 1.90
N ASN A 116 5.44 -8.78 1.08
CA ASN A 116 5.42 -9.05 -0.35
C ASN A 116 6.45 -8.18 -1.09
N LYS A 117 6.47 -6.87 -0.81
CA LYS A 117 7.35 -5.90 -1.48
C LYS A 117 8.78 -5.91 -0.96
N TYR A 118 9.00 -6.23 0.32
CA TYR A 118 10.32 -6.21 0.96
C TYR A 118 10.72 -7.56 1.61
N PRO A 119 10.66 -8.70 0.89
CA PRO A 119 10.86 -10.03 1.47
C PRO A 119 12.27 -10.24 2.03
N LYS A 120 13.26 -9.55 1.48
CA LYS A 120 14.66 -9.57 1.94
C LYS A 120 14.93 -8.64 3.14
N SER A 121 13.97 -7.81 3.56
CA SER A 121 14.16 -6.86 4.66
C SER A 121 14.09 -7.52 6.04
N ALA A 122 14.83 -6.99 7.01
CA ALA A 122 14.76 -7.40 8.42
C ALA A 122 13.34 -7.25 9.02
N TYR A 123 12.48 -6.42 8.41
CA TYR A 123 11.10 -6.20 8.84
C TYR A 123 10.13 -7.26 8.32
N ALA A 124 10.42 -8.01 7.24
CA ALA A 124 9.51 -9.04 6.71
C ALA A 124 9.22 -10.15 7.74
N SER A 125 10.25 -10.65 8.42
CA SER A 125 10.10 -11.62 9.52
C SER A 125 9.31 -11.05 10.69
N ARG A 126 9.60 -9.80 11.10
CA ARG A 126 8.87 -9.11 12.18
C ARG A 126 7.39 -8.92 11.82
N ALA A 127 7.10 -8.54 10.58
CA ALA A 127 5.75 -8.37 10.06
C ALA A 127 4.96 -9.68 10.04
N LYS A 128 5.60 -10.82 9.73
CA LYS A 128 4.98 -12.15 9.82
C LYS A 128 4.54 -12.48 11.25
N TYR A 129 5.37 -12.20 12.26
CA TYR A 129 5.01 -12.40 13.66
C TYR A 129 3.91 -11.44 14.12
N LEU A 130 3.98 -10.16 13.71
CA LEU A 130 2.98 -9.16 14.06
C LEU A 130 1.61 -9.50 13.46
N LEU A 131 1.55 -9.88 12.17
CA LEU A 131 0.35 -10.43 11.52
C LEU A 131 -0.27 -11.60 12.29
N LYS A 132 0.56 -12.56 12.72
CA LYS A 132 0.08 -13.69 13.53
C LYS A 132 -0.56 -13.20 14.83
N SER A 133 -0.01 -12.19 15.49
CA SER A 133 -0.61 -11.62 16.72
C SER A 133 -1.94 -10.87 16.48
N ILE A 134 -2.17 -10.36 15.26
CA ILE A 134 -3.42 -9.67 14.90
C ILE A 134 -4.56 -10.69 14.70
N ASN A 135 -4.29 -11.79 14.00
CA ASN A 135 -5.31 -12.80 13.64
C ASN A 135 -5.57 -13.86 14.73
N VAL A 136 -4.83 -13.81 15.83
CA VAL A 136 -5.02 -14.67 17.02
C VAL A 136 -6.18 -14.13 17.86
N HIS A 137 -7.25 -14.94 18.01
CA HIS A 137 -8.36 -14.63 18.91
C HIS A 137 -7.87 -14.63 20.37
N PRO A 138 -8.33 -13.70 21.24
CA PRO A 138 -7.82 -13.57 22.62
C PRO A 138 -8.00 -14.84 23.47
N GLY A 139 -9.01 -15.67 23.19
CA GLY A 139 -9.20 -16.97 23.87
C GLY A 139 -8.17 -18.06 23.51
N SER A 140 -7.34 -17.88 22.48
CA SER A 140 -6.34 -18.88 22.07
C SER A 140 -5.00 -18.79 22.81
N TYR A 141 -4.92 -17.94 23.86
CA TYR A 141 -3.73 -17.72 24.67
C TYR A 141 -3.50 -18.76 25.79
N ALA A 142 -4.24 -19.87 25.80
CA ALA A 142 -4.00 -21.01 26.70
C ALA A 142 -2.72 -21.81 26.37
N LYS A 143 -1.92 -21.41 25.36
CA LYS A 143 -0.67 -22.08 25.01
C LYS A 143 0.52 -21.48 25.78
N LYS A 144 0.73 -22.02 26.98
CA LYS A 144 1.85 -21.80 27.94
C LYS A 144 3.09 -21.16 27.28
N ILE A 145 3.40 -19.92 27.67
CA ILE A 145 4.60 -19.21 27.21
C ILE A 145 5.82 -20.05 27.60
N LYS A 146 6.46 -20.69 26.62
CA LYS A 146 7.75 -21.33 26.82
C LYS A 146 8.79 -20.22 26.97
N HIS A 147 9.24 -19.97 28.20
CA HIS A 147 10.45 -19.19 28.44
C HIS A 147 11.59 -19.86 27.67
N LEU A 148 11.99 -19.25 26.56
CA LEU A 148 13.17 -19.63 25.82
C LEU A 148 14.39 -19.19 26.64
N THR A 149 14.77 -20.03 27.60
CA THR A 149 16.00 -19.85 28.37
C THR A 149 17.17 -19.72 27.39
N SER A 150 18.01 -18.71 27.63
CA SER A 150 19.14 -18.43 26.74
C SER A 150 20.06 -19.64 26.70
N LYS A 151 20.18 -20.26 25.52
CA LYS A 151 21.07 -21.40 25.26
C LYS A 151 22.56 -21.01 25.24
N LYS A 152 22.96 -19.99 26.00
CA LYS A 152 24.34 -19.45 26.12
C LYS A 152 25.38 -20.55 26.40
N ARG A 153 25.01 -21.58 27.17
CA ARG A 153 25.87 -22.74 27.48
C ARG A 153 26.13 -23.65 26.26
N LEU A 154 25.21 -23.70 25.29
CA LEU A 154 25.34 -24.48 24.05
C LEU A 154 26.11 -23.74 22.94
N THR A 155 26.27 -22.42 23.05
CA THR A 155 27.12 -21.61 22.18
C THR A 155 28.54 -21.43 22.72
N LYS A 156 28.86 -21.90 23.95
CA LYS A 156 30.16 -21.67 24.60
C LYS A 156 31.34 -22.37 23.92
N ASN A 157 31.10 -23.51 23.25
CA ASN A 157 32.16 -24.37 22.69
C ASN A 157 32.17 -24.40 21.14
N ASP A 158 31.57 -23.42 20.46
CA ASP A 158 31.43 -23.32 19.00
C ASP A 158 30.78 -24.51 18.25
N VAL A 159 30.44 -25.61 18.91
CA VAL A 159 29.91 -26.83 18.28
C VAL A 159 28.66 -26.55 17.42
N LEU A 160 27.75 -25.70 17.91
CA LEU A 160 26.58 -25.28 17.14
C LEU A 160 26.92 -24.38 15.95
N ILE A 161 27.94 -23.52 16.07
CA ILE A 161 28.43 -22.65 14.99
C ILE A 161 29.10 -23.51 13.90
N ARG A 162 29.94 -24.48 14.30
CA ARG A 162 30.54 -25.47 13.40
C ARG A 162 29.46 -26.32 12.69
N LYS A 163 28.43 -26.78 13.40
CA LYS A 163 27.31 -27.54 12.81
C LYS A 163 26.47 -26.69 11.83
N PHE A 164 26.24 -25.42 12.16
CA PHE A 164 25.57 -24.45 11.27
C PHE A 164 26.38 -24.19 10.00
N ASN A 165 27.68 -23.91 10.12
CA ASN A 165 28.57 -23.67 8.99
C ASN A 165 28.76 -24.93 8.12
N LYS A 166 28.83 -26.13 8.71
CA LYS A 166 28.85 -27.41 7.97
C LYS A 166 27.56 -27.58 7.15
N ARG A 167 26.39 -27.25 7.71
CA ARG A 167 25.09 -27.31 7.01
C ARG A 167 24.96 -26.28 5.89
N GLN A 168 25.56 -25.09 6.02
CA GLN A 168 25.61 -24.11 4.93
C GLN A 168 26.52 -24.59 3.79
N LYS A 169 27.71 -25.12 4.10
CA LYS A 169 28.63 -25.69 3.08
C LYS A 169 27.99 -26.87 2.30
N THR A 170 27.23 -27.75 2.95
CA THR A 170 26.52 -28.84 2.25
C THR A 170 25.41 -28.34 1.32
N ASN A 171 24.80 -27.20 1.62
CA ASN A 171 23.76 -26.63 0.75
C ASN A 171 24.36 -25.96 -0.49
N HIS A 172 25.49 -25.24 -0.38
CA HIS A 172 26.18 -24.67 -1.53
C HIS A 172 26.74 -25.74 -2.48
N LYS A 173 27.26 -26.87 -1.97
CA LYS A 173 27.84 -27.93 -2.82
C LYS A 173 26.81 -28.73 -3.65
N LYS A 174 25.50 -28.46 -3.50
CA LYS A 174 24.43 -28.99 -4.36
C LYS A 174 23.99 -28.01 -5.47
N GLN A 175 24.58 -26.82 -5.55
CA GLN A 175 24.23 -25.76 -6.52
C GLN A 175 25.39 -25.42 -7.47
N THR A 176 26.13 -26.43 -7.93
CA THR A 176 27.15 -26.30 -8.97
C THR A 176 27.06 -27.44 -9.99
N LYS A 177 26.01 -27.41 -10.81
CA LYS A 177 26.05 -27.86 -12.21
C LYS A 177 25.69 -26.63 -13.06
N PRO A 178 26.35 -26.37 -14.19
CA PRO A 178 25.97 -25.26 -15.06
C PRO A 178 24.57 -25.53 -15.62
N VAL A 179 23.67 -24.57 -15.44
CA VAL A 179 22.39 -24.54 -16.15
C VAL A 179 22.56 -23.54 -17.27
N GLU A 180 22.65 -24.04 -18.50
CA GLU A 180 22.61 -23.19 -19.69
C GLU A 180 21.30 -22.42 -19.72
N THR A 181 21.38 -21.10 -19.86
CA THR A 181 20.22 -20.23 -19.92
C THR A 181 19.55 -20.33 -21.29
N VAL A 182 18.74 -21.37 -21.48
CA VAL A 182 17.75 -21.39 -22.56
C VAL A 182 16.72 -20.30 -22.27
N TYR A 183 16.86 -19.15 -22.92
CA TYR A 183 15.83 -18.11 -22.96
C TYR A 183 14.62 -18.66 -23.72
N GLN A 184 13.69 -19.28 -23.00
CA GLN A 184 12.35 -19.52 -23.54
C GLN A 184 11.63 -18.17 -23.64
N LYS A 185 11.49 -17.70 -24.88
CA LYS A 185 10.55 -16.62 -25.25
C LYS A 185 9.17 -16.96 -24.63
N PRO A 186 8.42 -15.98 -24.09
CA PRO A 186 7.08 -16.24 -23.57
C PRO A 186 6.25 -16.97 -24.65
N LEU A 187 5.72 -18.13 -24.29
CA LEU A 187 4.75 -18.82 -25.13
C LEU A 187 3.48 -17.97 -25.16
N ASP A 188 3.15 -17.46 -26.34
CA ASP A 188 1.86 -16.85 -26.64
C ASP A 188 0.78 -17.95 -26.51
N ILE A 189 0.26 -18.16 -25.30
CA ILE A 189 -0.88 -19.04 -25.06
C ILE A 189 -2.12 -18.34 -25.60
N LYS A 190 -2.29 -18.45 -26.92
CA LYS A 190 -3.55 -18.20 -27.60
C LYS A 190 -4.50 -19.32 -27.15
N PRO A 191 -5.59 -19.04 -26.42
CA PRO A 191 -6.51 -20.09 -25.97
C PRO A 191 -7.32 -20.59 -27.17
N SER A 192 -6.79 -21.56 -27.90
CA SER A 192 -7.52 -22.32 -28.90
C SER A 192 -8.37 -23.41 -28.24
N ILE A 193 -9.28 -22.98 -27.37
CA ILE A 193 -10.46 -23.77 -27.00
C ILE A 193 -11.54 -23.36 -27.99
N SER A 194 -12.09 -24.31 -28.74
CA SER A 194 -13.23 -24.04 -29.60
C SER A 194 -14.44 -23.70 -28.73
N LYS A 195 -14.70 -22.40 -28.52
CA LYS A 195 -15.94 -21.92 -27.92
C LYS A 195 -17.12 -22.50 -28.71
N LYS A 196 -17.79 -23.51 -28.15
CA LYS A 196 -19.18 -23.79 -28.51
C LYS A 196 -19.97 -22.57 -28.02
N ILE A 197 -20.35 -21.70 -28.94
CA ILE A 197 -21.23 -20.56 -28.62
C ILE A 197 -22.57 -21.17 -28.16
N PRO A 198 -22.96 -21.02 -26.89
CA PRO A 198 -24.18 -21.64 -26.40
C PRO A 198 -25.40 -20.92 -26.98
N SER A 199 -26.41 -21.66 -27.43
CA SER A 199 -27.62 -21.11 -28.03
C SER A 199 -28.55 -20.54 -26.95
N GLY A 200 -28.73 -19.22 -26.91
CA GLY A 200 -29.56 -18.51 -25.92
C GLY A 200 -28.75 -17.59 -25.02
N ASP A 201 -29.38 -17.08 -23.95
CA ASP A 201 -28.70 -16.25 -22.95
C ASP A 201 -28.06 -17.11 -21.84
N THR A 202 -26.89 -16.70 -21.32
CA THR A 202 -26.30 -17.25 -20.09
C THR A 202 -26.92 -16.59 -18.85
N THR A 203 -27.04 -17.27 -17.71
CA THR A 203 -27.41 -16.60 -16.45
C THR A 203 -26.16 -16.16 -15.69
N ILE A 204 -26.14 -14.91 -15.22
CA ILE A 204 -25.20 -14.47 -14.19
C ILE A 204 -25.74 -14.95 -12.84
N THR A 205 -25.05 -15.89 -12.21
CA THR A 205 -25.55 -16.58 -10.99
C THR A 205 -25.08 -15.95 -9.69
N ASP A 206 -23.90 -15.31 -9.68
CA ASP A 206 -23.28 -14.77 -8.46
C ASP A 206 -22.25 -13.67 -8.81
N LEU A 207 -22.06 -12.73 -7.89
CA LEU A 207 -21.06 -11.66 -7.95
C LEU A 207 -20.24 -11.68 -6.67
N ARG A 208 -19.01 -12.19 -6.75
CA ARG A 208 -18.08 -12.27 -5.61
C ARG A 208 -16.95 -11.27 -5.76
N PHE A 209 -16.32 -10.91 -4.65
CA PHE A 209 -15.08 -10.16 -4.67
C PHE A 209 -14.07 -10.70 -3.67
N TRP A 210 -12.79 -10.58 -4.03
CA TRP A 210 -11.66 -10.73 -3.13
C TRP A 210 -10.80 -9.47 -3.25
N SER A 211 -10.89 -8.60 -2.26
CA SER A 211 -10.04 -7.41 -2.19
C SER A 211 -8.75 -7.71 -1.44
N ASN A 212 -7.64 -7.23 -1.98
CA ASN A 212 -6.34 -7.25 -1.31
C ASN A 212 -5.58 -5.95 -1.65
N PRO A 213 -4.54 -5.61 -0.86
CA PRO A 213 -3.70 -4.42 -1.03
C PRO A 213 -3.22 -4.01 -2.42
N GLU A 214 -3.10 -4.94 -3.38
CA GLU A 214 -2.50 -4.71 -4.70
C GLU A 214 -3.50 -4.90 -5.85
N TYR A 215 -4.62 -5.60 -5.62
CA TYR A 215 -5.74 -5.67 -6.55
C TYR A 215 -7.06 -6.04 -5.84
N THR A 216 -8.17 -5.51 -6.35
CA THR A 216 -9.49 -6.07 -6.08
C THR A 216 -9.87 -6.99 -7.24
N ARG A 217 -10.11 -8.27 -6.97
CA ARG A 217 -10.66 -9.20 -7.97
C ARG A 217 -12.16 -9.27 -7.79
N ILE A 218 -12.90 -8.86 -8.81
CA ILE A 218 -14.31 -9.23 -8.99
C ILE A 218 -14.35 -10.58 -9.70
N VAL A 219 -15.27 -11.45 -9.30
CA VAL A 219 -15.56 -12.73 -9.94
C VAL A 219 -17.04 -12.77 -10.24
N VAL A 220 -17.38 -12.81 -11.53
CA VAL A 220 -18.74 -12.98 -12.03
C VAL A 220 -18.90 -14.46 -12.38
N ASN A 221 -19.84 -15.15 -11.75
CA ASN A 221 -20.15 -16.53 -12.10
C ASN A 221 -21.25 -16.54 -13.16
N VAL A 222 -21.03 -17.29 -14.24
CA VAL A 222 -21.97 -17.49 -15.35
C VAL A 222 -22.16 -18.98 -15.59
N ASP A 223 -23.32 -19.38 -16.12
CA ASP A 223 -23.61 -20.79 -16.45
C ASP A 223 -22.71 -21.27 -17.61
N ASP A 224 -22.72 -20.50 -18.71
CA ASP A 224 -21.86 -20.67 -19.88
C ASP A 224 -20.98 -19.43 -20.14
N GLU A 225 -19.82 -19.65 -20.74
CA GLU A 225 -18.88 -18.59 -21.13
C GLU A 225 -19.47 -17.68 -22.22
N ARG A 226 -19.36 -16.36 -22.01
CA ARG A 226 -19.73 -15.32 -22.98
C ARG A 226 -18.59 -14.34 -23.20
N ASP A 227 -18.65 -13.63 -24.31
CA ASP A 227 -17.78 -12.48 -24.57
C ASP A 227 -18.29 -11.27 -23.78
N TYR A 228 -17.37 -10.36 -23.47
CA TYR A 228 -17.64 -9.19 -22.65
C TYR A 228 -16.87 -7.97 -23.15
N SER A 229 -17.47 -6.80 -23.00
CA SER A 229 -16.82 -5.51 -23.24
C SER A 229 -16.53 -4.81 -21.92
N HIS A 230 -15.61 -3.84 -21.90
CA HIS A 230 -15.35 -3.04 -20.71
C HIS A 230 -14.98 -1.60 -21.04
N ARG A 231 -15.34 -0.66 -20.17
CA ARG A 231 -15.08 0.76 -20.34
C ARG A 231 -14.79 1.46 -19.02
N LEU A 232 -13.74 2.28 -18.99
CA LEU A 232 -13.47 3.17 -17.87
C LEU A 232 -14.15 4.53 -18.11
N LEU A 233 -15.17 4.82 -17.32
CA LEU A 233 -15.83 6.13 -17.28
C LEU A 233 -15.03 7.06 -16.36
N LYS A 234 -14.71 8.25 -16.88
CA LYS A 234 -14.02 9.31 -16.11
C LYS A 234 -14.94 9.85 -15.00
N LYS A 235 -14.33 10.54 -14.03
CA LYS A 235 -15.08 11.38 -13.08
C LYS A 235 -15.79 12.50 -13.84
N ASP A 236 -16.97 12.87 -13.38
CA ASP A 236 -17.80 13.91 -13.99
C ASP A 236 -18.48 14.71 -12.87
N PRO A 237 -17.94 15.89 -12.51
CA PRO A 237 -18.47 16.71 -11.43
C PRO A 237 -19.90 17.23 -11.69
N ASP A 238 -20.27 17.45 -12.95
CA ASP A 238 -21.50 18.15 -13.32
C ASP A 238 -22.74 17.27 -13.08
N ILE A 239 -22.57 15.94 -13.11
CA ILE A 239 -23.56 14.94 -12.67
C ILE A 239 -23.29 14.39 -11.25
N ASN A 240 -22.52 15.12 -10.42
CA ASN A 240 -22.13 14.72 -9.05
C ASN A 240 -21.38 13.37 -8.96
N GLN A 241 -20.68 12.97 -10.03
CA GLN A 241 -19.94 11.71 -10.10
C GLN A 241 -18.45 11.93 -9.80
N VAL A 242 -18.13 12.04 -8.51
CA VAL A 242 -16.78 12.40 -8.03
C VAL A 242 -15.70 11.30 -8.20
N PHE A 243 -16.08 10.07 -8.55
CA PHE A 243 -15.16 8.93 -8.72
C PHE A 243 -15.25 8.30 -10.12
N GLN A 244 -14.17 7.69 -10.60
CA GLN A 244 -14.15 6.93 -11.85
C GLN A 244 -14.97 5.63 -11.70
N ARG A 245 -15.56 5.14 -12.79
CA ARG A 245 -16.36 3.91 -12.80
C ARG A 245 -15.83 2.98 -13.89
N LEU A 246 -15.39 1.78 -13.52
CA LEU A 246 -15.18 0.69 -14.48
C LEU A 246 -16.52 -0.01 -14.71
N TYR A 247 -16.92 -0.12 -15.97
CA TYR A 247 -18.13 -0.80 -16.39
C TYR A 247 -17.76 -1.99 -17.30
N ILE A 248 -18.55 -3.06 -17.23
CA ILE A 248 -18.34 -4.33 -17.94
C ILE A 248 -19.71 -4.80 -18.42
N ASP A 249 -19.88 -4.97 -19.73
CA ASP A 249 -21.06 -5.57 -20.34
C ASP A 249 -20.75 -7.03 -20.70
N ILE A 250 -21.69 -7.96 -20.42
CA ILE A 250 -21.56 -9.37 -20.81
C ILE A 250 -22.64 -9.69 -21.83
N GLU A 251 -22.25 -10.03 -23.05
CA GLU A 251 -23.18 -10.23 -24.16
C GLU A 251 -23.98 -11.52 -24.00
N GLN A 252 -25.24 -11.51 -24.48
CA GLN A 252 -26.19 -12.63 -24.38
C GLN A 252 -26.28 -13.17 -22.94
N SER A 253 -26.54 -12.26 -21.99
CA SER A 253 -26.63 -12.61 -20.57
C SER A 253 -27.88 -12.04 -19.88
N ARG A 254 -28.36 -12.78 -18.88
CA ARG A 254 -29.46 -12.40 -17.99
C ARG A 254 -29.00 -12.35 -16.54
N LEU A 255 -29.39 -11.31 -15.82
CA LEU A 255 -29.10 -11.17 -14.40
C LEU A 255 -29.93 -12.17 -13.58
N GLY A 256 -29.28 -13.10 -12.89
CA GLY A 256 -29.95 -14.07 -12.03
C GLY A 256 -30.52 -13.42 -10.75
N LYS A 257 -31.71 -13.85 -10.34
CA LYS A 257 -32.48 -13.31 -9.19
C LYS A 257 -31.77 -13.35 -7.81
N LYS A 258 -30.57 -13.91 -7.73
CA LYS A 258 -29.77 -14.06 -6.50
C LYS A 258 -28.52 -13.17 -6.49
N VAL A 259 -28.21 -12.49 -7.58
CA VAL A 259 -27.09 -11.54 -7.66
C VAL A 259 -27.49 -10.28 -6.91
N ALA A 260 -26.59 -9.75 -6.08
CA ALA A 260 -26.84 -8.50 -5.36
C ALA A 260 -26.63 -7.28 -6.27
N ASP A 261 -27.68 -6.49 -6.50
CA ASP A 261 -27.63 -5.22 -7.25
C ASP A 261 -26.57 -4.25 -6.71
N HIS A 262 -26.27 -4.35 -5.40
CA HIS A 262 -25.30 -3.51 -4.71
C HIS A 262 -24.40 -4.32 -3.77
N THR A 263 -23.08 -4.21 -3.97
CA THR A 263 -22.06 -4.79 -3.09
C THR A 263 -21.09 -3.71 -2.63
N GLN A 264 -21.05 -3.44 -1.32
CA GLN A 264 -20.04 -2.52 -0.75
C GLN A 264 -18.69 -3.22 -0.62
N ILE A 265 -17.62 -2.56 -1.07
CA ILE A 265 -16.24 -3.08 -1.03
C ILE A 265 -15.37 -2.23 -0.11
N ASN A 266 -15.46 -0.89 -0.21
CA ASN A 266 -14.80 0.10 0.64
C ASN A 266 -13.28 -0.12 0.79
N ASP A 267 -12.58 -0.43 -0.31
CA ASP A 267 -11.12 -0.56 -0.37
C ASP A 267 -10.49 0.58 -1.21
N ASN A 268 -9.17 0.70 -1.16
CA ASN A 268 -8.38 1.74 -1.83
C ASN A 268 -8.51 1.77 -3.36
N LEU A 269 -9.06 0.72 -3.98
CA LEU A 269 -9.22 0.57 -5.43
C LEU A 269 -10.69 0.60 -5.89
N LEU A 270 -11.61 0.06 -5.09
CA LEU A 270 -13.04 0.01 -5.41
C LEU A 270 -13.89 0.31 -4.16
N ASN A 271 -14.79 1.29 -4.30
CA ASN A 271 -15.76 1.65 -3.27
C ASN A 271 -16.92 0.64 -3.20
N GLN A 272 -17.46 0.28 -4.36
CA GLN A 272 -18.66 -0.56 -4.52
C GLN A 272 -18.63 -1.27 -5.88
N ALA A 273 -19.31 -2.40 -5.97
CA ALA A 273 -19.72 -3.02 -7.23
C ALA A 273 -21.26 -2.99 -7.33
N ARG A 274 -21.78 -2.96 -8.55
CA ARG A 274 -23.21 -3.02 -8.86
C ARG A 274 -23.45 -3.97 -10.02
N ALA A 275 -24.57 -4.66 -9.99
CA ALA A 275 -25.08 -5.45 -11.11
C ALA A 275 -26.47 -4.92 -11.49
N GLY A 276 -26.84 -5.05 -12.76
CA GLY A 276 -28.10 -4.60 -13.30
C GLY A 276 -28.23 -5.05 -14.74
N GLN A 277 -29.45 -5.31 -15.19
CA GLN A 277 -29.74 -5.61 -16.59
C GLN A 277 -29.89 -4.28 -17.35
N TYR A 278 -29.10 -4.07 -18.41
CA TYR A 278 -29.14 -2.84 -19.22
C TYR A 278 -30.05 -3.00 -20.45
N LEU A 279 -29.98 -4.15 -21.12
CA LEU A 279 -30.81 -4.54 -22.26
C LEU A 279 -31.39 -5.95 -22.02
N PRO A 280 -32.40 -6.41 -22.78
CA PRO A 280 -32.97 -7.74 -22.57
C PRO A 280 -31.98 -8.92 -22.68
N HIS A 281 -30.76 -8.69 -23.18
CA HIS A 281 -29.70 -9.68 -23.39
C HIS A 281 -28.31 -9.18 -22.93
N THR A 282 -28.25 -8.13 -22.08
CA THR A 282 -26.99 -7.52 -21.57
C THR A 282 -27.21 -6.84 -20.23
#